data_AF-A0A7V6GU46-F1
#
_entry.id   AF-A0A7V6GU46-F1
#
_cell.length_a   1.000
_cell.length_b   1.000
_cell.length_c   1.000
_cell.angle_alpha   90.00
_cell.angle_beta   90.00
_cell.angle_gamma   90.00
#
_symmetry.space_group_name_H-M   'P 1'
#
loop_
_entity.id
_entity.type
_entity.pdbx_description
1 polymer ?
#
loop_
_entity_poly.entity_id
_entity_poly.type
_entity_poly.pdbx_seq_one_letter_code
_entity_poly.pdbx_strand_id
1 'polypeptide(L)'
;MNNLNLCFHNGLQKDRFTEMLTNTLRVLALKSKGYSTDMVEFAPVEHTMKNVLIRAIYTGKPDENAKEEYNRLKTMFSVTDFEGDTI
;
A
#
# COMPACT_ATOMS: atom_id res chain seq x y z
N MET A 1 -14.97 16.65 2.04
CA MET A 1 -15.87 15.53 2.37
C MET A 1 -15.17 14.22 2.03
N ASN A 2 -14.45 13.59 2.97
CA ASN A 2 -14.08 12.19 2.84
C ASN A 2 -15.06 11.37 3.70
N ASN A 3 -16.17 10.96 3.09
CA ASN A 3 -17.29 10.25 3.71
C ASN A 3 -17.01 8.74 3.88
N LEU A 4 -15.77 8.39 4.22
CA LEU A 4 -15.36 7.00 4.44
C LEU A 4 -16.04 6.37 5.66
N ASN A 5 -16.50 7.20 6.62
CA ASN A 5 -17.25 6.74 7.79
C ASN A 5 -18.54 5.99 7.45
N LEU A 6 -19.16 6.24 6.28
CA LEU A 6 -20.34 5.49 5.84
C LEU A 6 -20.00 4.04 5.44
N CYS A 7 -18.77 3.80 4.97
CA CYS A 7 -18.31 2.51 4.45
C CYS A 7 -17.57 1.65 5.51
N PHE A 8 -17.21 2.22 6.65
CA PHE A 8 -16.49 1.54 7.74
C PHE A 8 -17.36 1.33 8.98
N HIS A 9 -18.56 0.78 8.76
CA HIS A 9 -19.51 0.53 9.86
C HIS A 9 -19.01 -0.59 10.81
N ASN A 10 -18.21 -1.53 10.29
CA ASN A 10 -17.71 -2.69 11.03
C ASN A 10 -16.16 -2.74 11.00
N GLY A 11 -15.55 -3.28 12.07
CA GLY A 11 -14.08 -3.41 12.18
C GLY A 11 -13.40 -4.12 11.00
N LEU A 12 -14.04 -5.16 10.45
CA LEU A 12 -13.50 -5.93 9.32
C LEU A 12 -13.27 -5.09 8.05
N GLN A 13 -14.14 -4.11 7.77
CA GLN A 13 -14.02 -3.24 6.59
C GLN A 13 -12.84 -2.28 6.76
N LYS A 14 -12.64 -1.80 7.99
CA LYS A 14 -11.49 -0.97 8.36
C LYS A 14 -10.19 -1.74 8.23
N ASP A 15 -10.13 -2.98 8.71
CA ASP A 15 -8.93 -3.81 8.64
C ASP A 15 -8.50 -4.07 7.19
N ARG A 16 -9.46 -4.44 6.32
CA ARG A 16 -9.20 -4.64 4.89
C ARG A 16 -8.74 -3.36 4.19
N PHE A 17 -9.32 -2.22 4.55
CA PHE A 17 -8.90 -0.94 3.99
C PHE A 17 -7.49 -0.55 4.44
N THR A 18 -7.16 -0.72 5.72
CA THR A 18 -5.82 -0.46 6.24
C THR A 18 -4.78 -1.38 5.58
N GLU A 19 -5.11 -2.65 5.37
CA GLU A 19 -4.26 -3.59 4.63
C GLU A 19 -4.03 -3.11 3.19
N MET A 20 -5.10 -2.78 2.46
CA MET A 20 -5.01 -2.30 1.08
C MET A 20 -4.21 -0.99 0.96
N LEU A 21 -4.48 -0.03 1.86
CA LEU A 21 -3.79 1.26 1.87
C LEU A 21 -2.30 1.08 2.11
N THR A 22 -1.92 0.31 3.13
CA THR A 22 -0.49 0.09 3.45
C THR A 22 0.23 -0.70 2.36
N ASN A 23 -0.41 -1.69 1.72
CA ASN A 23 0.19 -2.42 0.60
C ASN A 23 0.39 -1.51 -0.63
N THR A 24 -0.59 -0.65 -0.93
CA THR A 24 -0.47 0.32 -2.02
C THR A 24 0.69 1.27 -1.79
N LEU A 25 0.82 1.82 -0.57
CA LEU A 25 1.94 2.69 -0.20
C LEU A 25 3.30 1.99 -0.36
N ARG A 26 3.43 0.73 0.09
CA ARG A 26 4.67 -0.07 -0.09
C ARG A 26 5.03 -0.27 -1.56
N VAL A 27 4.04 -0.60 -2.40
CA VAL A 27 4.24 -0.81 -3.84
C VAL A 27 4.71 0.47 -4.52
N LEU A 28 4.06 1.60 -4.22
CA LEU A 28 4.42 2.89 -4.81
C LEU A 28 5.81 3.36 -4.34
N ALA A 29 6.13 3.17 -3.06
CA ALA A 29 7.47 3.45 -2.54
C ALA A 29 8.55 2.65 -3.29
N LEU A 30 8.38 1.33 -3.42
CA LEU A 30 9.31 0.48 -4.16
C LEU A 30 9.46 0.91 -5.64
N LYS A 31 8.35 1.20 -6.33
CA LYS A 31 8.38 1.69 -7.72
C LYS A 31 9.13 3.02 -7.85
N SER A 32 8.88 3.97 -6.95
CA SER A 32 9.58 5.26 -6.92
C SER A 32 11.08 5.12 -6.69
N LYS A 33 11.53 4.00 -6.08
CA LYS A 33 12.94 3.69 -5.85
C LYS A 33 13.56 2.82 -6.95
N GLY A 34 12.81 2.55 -8.03
CA GLY A 34 13.30 1.85 -9.22
C GLY A 34 13.16 0.34 -9.20
N TYR A 35 12.25 -0.18 -8.36
CA TYR A 35 11.87 -1.58 -8.37
C TYR A 35 10.68 -1.83 -9.30
N SER A 36 10.74 -2.92 -10.07
CA SER A 36 9.54 -3.52 -10.62
C SER A 36 8.88 -4.36 -9.53
N THR A 37 7.57 -4.20 -9.35
CA THR A 37 6.83 -4.83 -8.25
C THR A 37 5.66 -5.66 -8.76
N ASP A 38 5.36 -6.72 -8.02
CA ASP A 38 4.24 -7.62 -8.28
C ASP A 38 3.57 -8.02 -6.95
N MET A 39 2.26 -8.21 -6.96
CA MET A 39 1.48 -8.60 -5.78
C MET A 39 0.81 -9.94 -6.01
N VAL A 40 1.07 -10.88 -5.11
CA VAL A 40 0.49 -12.22 -5.16
C VAL A 40 -0.38 -12.42 -3.93
N GLU A 41 -1.67 -12.66 -4.14
CA GLU A 41 -2.56 -13.12 -3.06
C GLU A 41 -2.23 -14.57 -2.74
N PHE A 42 -2.03 -14.87 -1.45
CA PHE A 42 -1.98 -16.24 -0.97
C PHE A 42 -2.98 -16.44 0.17
N ALA A 43 -3.75 -17.51 0.07
CA ALA A 43 -4.62 -17.97 1.15
C ALA A 43 -3.89 -19.13 1.87
N PRO A 44 -3.58 -19.02 3.17
CA PRO A 44 -3.12 -20.16 3.95
C PRO A 44 -4.24 -21.19 4.13
N VAL A 45 -3.87 -22.38 4.58
CA VAL A 45 -4.79 -23.48 4.90
C VAL A 45 -5.70 -23.05 6.07
N GLU A 46 -7.00 -23.02 5.79
CA GLU A 46 -8.15 -22.83 6.70
C GLU A 46 -8.29 -21.48 7.45
N HIS A 47 -9.39 -20.78 7.14
CA HIS A 47 -10.01 -19.65 7.87
C HIS A 47 -9.18 -18.39 8.21
N THR A 48 -7.97 -18.23 7.68
CA THR A 48 -7.21 -16.97 7.80
C THR A 48 -7.63 -15.94 6.73
N MET A 49 -7.60 -14.65 7.09
CA MET A 49 -7.76 -13.59 6.08
C MET A 49 -6.65 -13.71 5.03
N LYS A 50 -6.98 -13.45 3.76
CA LYS A 50 -6.02 -13.52 2.65
C LYS A 50 -4.83 -12.59 2.94
N ASN A 51 -3.61 -13.05 2.68
CA ASN A 51 -2.41 -12.24 2.81
C ASN A 51 -1.88 -11.89 1.41
N VAL A 52 -1.29 -10.71 1.26
CA VAL A 52 -0.61 -10.28 0.02
C VAL A 52 0.90 -10.36 0.19
N LEU A 53 1.57 -11.08 -0.71
CA LEU A 53 3.02 -11.05 -0.85
C LEU A 53 3.39 -10.00 -1.92
N ILE A 54 4.14 -8.97 -1.51
CA ILE A 54 4.73 -7.99 -2.43
C ILE A 54 6.12 -8.49 -2.82
N ARG A 55 6.33 -8.77 -4.10
CA ARG A 55 7.65 -9.12 -4.67
C ARG A 55 8.21 -7.90 -5.40
N ALA A 56 9.52 -7.70 -5.30
CA ALA A 56 10.18 -6.57 -5.92
C ALA A 56 11.53 -6.99 -6.52
N ILE A 57 11.81 -6.52 -7.72
CA ILE A 57 13.10 -6.71 -8.41
C ILE A 57 13.65 -5.33 -8.71
N TYR A 58 14.88 -5.06 -8.25
CA TYR A 58 15.53 -3.79 -8.55
C TYR A 58 15.88 -3.72 -10.04
N THR A 59 15.37 -2.68 -10.71
CA THR A 59 15.63 -2.45 -12.14
C THR A 59 16.43 -1.18 -12.40
N GLY A 60 16.63 -0.35 -11.36
CA GLY A 60 17.33 0.94 -11.46
C GLY A 60 16.57 2.01 -12.25
N LYS A 61 15.26 1.83 -12.46
CA LYS A 61 14.41 2.76 -13.21
C LYS A 61 13.31 3.34 -12.31
N PRO A 62 13.60 4.42 -11.56
CA PRO A 62 12.60 5.11 -10.74
C PRO A 62 11.34 5.49 -11.53
N ASP A 63 10.18 5.27 -10.93
CA ASP A 63 8.88 5.71 -11.45
C ASP A 63 8.43 6.97 -10.69
N GLU A 64 8.59 8.14 -11.33
CA GLU A 64 8.19 9.42 -10.74
C GLU A 64 6.68 9.54 -10.53
N ASN A 65 5.86 8.94 -11.41
CA ASN A 65 4.41 8.93 -11.21
C ASN A 65 4.03 8.16 -9.95
N ALA A 66 4.75 7.07 -9.64
CA ALA A 66 4.54 6.33 -8.40
C ALA A 66 4.88 7.17 -7.16
N LYS A 67 5.91 8.02 -7.24
CA LYS A 67 6.28 8.95 -6.17
C LYS A 67 5.22 10.02 -5.93
N GLU A 68 4.69 10.60 -7.00
CA GLU A 68 3.62 11.59 -6.92
C GLU A 68 2.36 11.00 -6.29
N GLU A 69 1.93 9.82 -6.75
CA GLU A 69 0.75 9.15 -6.22
C GLU A 69 0.95 8.70 -4.77
N TYR A 70 2.17 8.28 -4.40
CA TYR A 70 2.53 7.99 -3.01
C TYR A 70 2.32 9.20 -2.09
N ASN A 71 2.86 10.36 -2.48
CA ASN A 71 2.72 11.60 -1.71
C ASN A 71 1.26 12.06 -1.62
N ARG A 72 0.51 11.91 -2.72
CA ARG A 72 -0.91 12.22 -2.78
C ARG A 72 -1.71 11.36 -1.80
N LEU A 73 -1.48 10.05 -1.79
CA LEU A 73 -2.14 9.13 -0.86
C LEU A 73 -1.78 9.43 0.60
N LYS A 74 -0.50 9.68 0.90
CA LYS A 74 -0.08 10.08 2.25
C LYS A 74 -0.78 11.34 2.73
N THR A 75 -0.87 12.35 1.86
CA THR A 75 -1.57 13.61 2.17
C THR A 75 -3.06 13.37 2.38
N MET A 76 -3.70 12.63 1.46
CA MET A 76 -5.14 12.35 1.49
C MET A 76 -5.58 11.62 2.77
N PHE A 77 -4.75 10.72 3.28
CA PHE A 77 -5.03 9.91 4.47
C PHE A 77 -4.26 10.37 5.72
N SER A 78 -3.55 11.49 5.65
CA SER A 78 -2.73 12.04 6.74
C SER A 78 -1.78 11.01 7.36
N VAL A 79 -1.16 10.19 6.52
CA VAL A 79 -0.17 9.18 6.94
C VAL A 79 1.15 9.89 7.23
N THR A 80 1.66 9.73 8.45
CA THR A 80 2.94 10.31 8.87
C THR A 80 4.11 9.59 8.21
N ASP A 81 5.22 10.31 8.03
CA ASP A 81 6.45 9.74 7.46
C ASP A 81 6.95 8.55 8.31
N PHE A 82 7.49 7.53 7.65
CA PHE A 82 8.12 6.36 8.27
C PHE A 82 9.54 6.18 7.71
N GLU A 83 10.38 5.40 8.40
CA GLU A 83 11.83 5.27 8.14
C GLU A 83 12.23 4.97 6.68
N GLY A 84 11.32 4.48 5.83
CA GLY A 84 11.54 4.25 4.40
C GLY A 84 11.37 5.46 3.48
N ASP A 85 10.90 6.61 3.97
CA ASP A 85 10.72 7.83 3.18
C ASP A 85 12.04 8.56 2.87
N THR A 86 13.08 8.29 3.67
CA THR A 86 14.35 9.01 3.65
C THR A 86 15.49 8.28 2.92
N ILE A 87 15.27 7.03 2.49
CA ILE A 87 16.26 6.17 1.83
C ILE A 87 16.02 6.16 0.32
#